data_AF-A0A920KGF2-F1
#
_entry.id   AF-A0A920KGF2-F1
#
_cell.length_a   1.000
_cell.length_b   1.000
_cell.length_c   1.000
_cell.angle_alpha   90.00
_cell.angle_beta   90.00
_cell.angle_gamma   90.00
#
_symmetry.space_group_name_H-M   'P 1'
#
loop_
_entity.id
_entity.type
_entity.pdbx_description
1 polymer ?
#
loop_
_entity_poly.entity_id
_entity_poly.type
_entity_poly.pdbx_seq_one_letter_code
_entity_poly.pdbx_strand_id
1 'polypeptide(L)'
;MSSDPLLQPYRIKHLELRNRIMSTAHEPAYSEDGLPKERYRLYHAEKAKGGLALTMTAGSAVVSADSPEAFGNLHAFRDEIVPWLQELSDAVHQEGGSDDADHPPRTKNELEQGALASCAFRLSGP
;
A
#
# COMPACT_ATOMS: atom_id res chain seq x y z
N MET A 1 -18.78 22.39 5.01
CA MET A 1 -17.86 21.51 4.24
C MET A 1 -16.99 22.41 3.38
N SER A 2 -15.69 22.10 3.25
CA SER A 2 -14.79 22.87 2.37
C SER A 2 -15.31 22.83 0.93
N SER A 3 -15.17 23.91 0.17
CA SER A 3 -15.45 23.94 -1.28
C SER A 3 -14.22 23.56 -2.11
N ASP A 4 -13.10 23.23 -1.46
CA ASP A 4 -11.87 22.81 -2.14
C ASP A 4 -12.11 21.46 -2.87
N PRO A 5 -11.90 21.40 -4.19
CA PRO A 5 -12.00 20.16 -4.97
C PRO A 5 -11.12 19.02 -4.46
N LEU A 6 -9.96 19.32 -3.87
CA LEU A 6 -9.03 18.31 -3.35
C LEU A 6 -9.57 17.61 -2.10
N LEU A 7 -10.37 18.32 -1.30
CA LEU A 7 -10.95 17.81 -0.06
C LEU A 7 -12.33 17.17 -0.23
N GLN A 8 -12.85 17.15 -1.47
CA GLN A 8 -14.11 16.46 -1.76
C GLN A 8 -13.89 14.95 -1.89
N PRO A 9 -14.85 14.13 -1.43
CA PRO A 9 -14.85 12.70 -1.68
C PRO A 9 -14.72 12.35 -3.16
N TYR A 10 -14.18 11.17 -3.43
CA TYR A 10 -14.03 10.67 -4.79
C TYR A 10 -14.19 9.15 -4.83
N ARG A 11 -14.94 8.65 -5.82
CA ARG A 11 -15.15 7.22 -6.00
C ARG A 11 -14.30 6.71 -7.15
N ILE A 12 -13.51 5.67 -6.90
CA ILE A 12 -12.76 4.93 -7.91
C ILE A 12 -13.31 3.52 -7.97
N LYS A 13 -14.11 3.21 -9.01
CA LYS A 13 -14.81 1.92 -9.15
C LYS A 13 -15.66 1.56 -7.92
N HIS A 14 -15.16 0.69 -7.04
CA HIS A 14 -15.81 0.24 -5.81
C HIS A 14 -15.31 0.98 -4.57
N LEU A 15 -14.18 1.67 -4.65
CA LEU A 15 -13.52 2.33 -3.54
C LEU A 15 -14.03 3.76 -3.37
N GLU A 16 -14.49 4.08 -2.16
CA GLU A 16 -14.89 5.43 -1.75
C GLU A 16 -13.76 6.09 -0.97
N LEU A 17 -13.20 7.17 -1.53
CA LEU A 17 -12.13 7.94 -0.91
C LEU A 17 -12.69 9.19 -0.25
N ARG A 18 -12.27 9.45 0.99
CA ARG A 18 -12.70 10.64 1.76
C ARG A 18 -12.25 11.97 1.15
N ASN A 19 -11.18 11.95 0.35
CA ASN A 19 -10.66 13.09 -0.40
C ASN A 19 -9.76 12.62 -1.56
N ARG A 20 -9.12 13.54 -2.28
CA ARG A 20 -8.29 13.25 -3.46
C ARG A 20 -6.79 13.29 -3.17
N ILE A 21 -6.40 13.18 -1.89
CA ILE A 21 -5.01 13.22 -1.46
C ILE A 21 -4.49 11.80 -1.36
N MET A 22 -3.38 11.55 -2.07
CA MET A 22 -2.80 10.24 -2.23
C MET A 22 -1.28 10.28 -2.05
N SER A 23 -0.72 9.20 -1.52
CA SER A 23 0.72 8.95 -1.41
C SER A 23 1.05 7.86 -2.42
N THR A 24 1.85 8.18 -3.43
CA THR A 24 2.23 7.26 -4.49
C THR A 24 3.20 6.19 -3.98
N ALA A 25 3.33 5.10 -4.74
CA ALA A 25 4.27 4.03 -4.43
C ALA A 25 5.69 4.59 -4.38
N HIS A 26 6.36 4.37 -3.25
CA HIS A 26 7.75 4.73 -3.05
C HIS A 26 8.35 3.79 -2.00
N GLU A 27 9.67 3.62 -2.06
CA GLU A 27 10.41 2.85 -1.07
C GLU A 27 11.01 3.80 -0.03
N PRO A 28 10.50 3.83 1.22
CA PRO A 28 11.09 4.62 2.30
C PRO A 28 12.36 4.00 2.90
N ALA A 29 12.75 2.78 2.47
CA ALA A 29 13.87 2.01 3.02
C ALA A 29 13.71 1.72 4.53
N TYR A 30 12.47 1.45 4.94
CA TYR A 30 12.09 1.12 6.33
C TYR A 30 11.78 -0.37 6.52
N SER A 31 12.12 -1.21 5.55
CA SER A 31 11.98 -2.66 5.70
C SER A 31 12.94 -3.19 6.75
N GLU A 32 12.54 -4.26 7.41
CA GLU A 32 13.38 -5.02 8.33
C GLU A 32 13.39 -6.48 7.87
N ASP A 33 14.56 -7.00 7.50
CA ASP A 33 14.72 -8.33 6.88
C ASP A 33 13.90 -8.49 5.58
N GLY A 34 13.65 -7.40 4.86
CA GLY A 34 12.80 -7.37 3.67
C GLY A 34 11.29 -7.39 3.98
N LEU A 35 10.89 -7.21 5.23
CA LEU A 35 9.49 -7.26 5.67
C LEU A 35 9.00 -5.89 6.18
N PRO A 36 7.71 -5.54 5.99
CA PRO A 36 7.14 -4.27 6.43
C PRO A 36 6.72 -4.34 7.90
N LYS A 37 7.71 -4.43 8.80
CA LYS A 37 7.49 -4.48 10.25
C LYS A 37 7.04 -3.11 10.79
N GLU A 38 7.16 -2.92 12.10
CA GLU A 38 6.57 -1.80 12.86
C GLU A 38 6.82 -0.43 12.24
N ARG A 39 8.07 -0.09 11.89
CA ARG A 39 8.39 1.25 11.35
C ARG A 39 7.70 1.53 10.02
N TYR A 40 7.68 0.55 9.12
CA TYR A 40 7.01 0.66 7.82
C TYR A 40 5.50 0.86 8.03
N ARG A 41 4.90 0.06 8.92
CA ARG A 41 3.48 0.17 9.27
C ARG A 41 3.10 1.53 9.84
N LEU A 42 3.83 2.01 10.84
CA LEU A 42 3.57 3.29 11.48
C LEU A 42 3.70 4.46 10.50
N TYR A 43 4.66 4.38 9.56
CA TYR A 43 4.81 5.40 8.52
C TYR A 43 3.55 5.57 7.66
N HIS A 44 2.91 4.48 7.24
CA HIS A 44 1.67 4.53 6.46
C HIS A 44 0.45 4.89 7.32
N ALA A 45 0.36 4.37 8.54
CA ALA A 45 -0.70 4.70 9.48
C ALA A 45 -0.71 6.18 9.85
N GLU A 46 0.46 6.80 10.11
CA GLU A 46 0.53 8.23 10.43
C GLU A 46 0.13 9.12 9.23
N LYS A 47 0.42 8.70 7.99
CA LYS A 47 -0.11 9.39 6.78
C LYS A 47 -1.64 9.32 6.73
N ALA A 48 -2.21 8.14 6.98
CA ALA A 48 -3.65 7.94 7.04
C ALA A 48 -4.26 8.79 8.17
N LYS A 49 -3.69 8.79 9.37
CA LYS A 49 -4.13 9.67 10.46
C LYS A 49 -4.07 11.16 10.11
N GLY A 50 -3.10 11.56 9.30
CA GLY A 50 -2.96 12.91 8.76
C GLY A 50 -4.01 13.35 7.73
N GLY A 51 -4.95 12.49 7.37
CA GLY A 51 -6.04 12.84 6.45
C GLY A 51 -5.88 12.33 5.02
N LEU A 52 -4.83 11.54 4.72
CA LEU A 52 -4.63 10.90 3.41
C LEU A 52 -5.79 9.97 3.02
N ALA A 53 -6.30 10.02 1.80
CA ALA A 53 -7.33 9.07 1.38
C ALA A 53 -6.77 7.74 0.88
N LEU A 54 -5.66 7.73 0.13
CA LEU A 54 -5.08 6.51 -0.44
C LEU A 54 -3.55 6.48 -0.28
N THR A 55 -3.01 5.41 0.27
CA THR A 55 -1.56 5.14 0.24
C THR A 55 -1.25 3.96 -0.66
N MET A 56 -0.34 4.14 -1.61
CA MET A 56 0.31 2.99 -2.26
C MET A 56 1.54 2.59 -1.46
N THR A 57 1.80 1.30 -1.40
CA THR A 57 2.89 0.68 -0.66
C THR A 57 3.88 0.02 -1.63
N ALA A 58 4.93 -0.58 -1.07
CA ALA A 58 5.79 -1.54 -1.78
C ALA A 58 6.41 -1.01 -3.09
N GLY A 59 7.01 0.18 -3.07
CA GLY A 59 7.71 0.74 -4.24
C GLY A 59 8.83 -0.20 -4.72
N SER A 60 8.65 -0.79 -5.90
CA SER A 60 9.61 -1.74 -6.50
C SER A 60 9.92 -2.95 -5.61
N ALA A 61 8.90 -3.58 -5.02
CA ALA A 61 9.09 -4.80 -4.24
C ALA A 61 9.76 -5.93 -5.05
N VAL A 62 10.59 -6.71 -4.37
CA VAL A 62 11.33 -7.84 -4.91
C VAL A 62 10.40 -9.06 -4.99
N VAL A 63 10.10 -9.51 -6.21
CA VAL A 63 9.18 -10.63 -6.48
C VAL A 63 9.88 -11.97 -6.73
N SER A 64 11.21 -12.03 -6.69
CA SER A 64 11.99 -13.27 -6.80
C SER A 64 13.26 -13.22 -5.96
N ALA A 65 13.68 -14.35 -5.39
CA ALA A 65 14.93 -14.47 -4.65
C ALA A 65 16.17 -14.15 -5.50
N ASP A 66 16.07 -14.32 -6.82
CA ASP A 66 17.15 -14.05 -7.77
C ASP A 66 17.16 -12.59 -8.24
N SER A 67 16.19 -11.77 -7.80
CA SER A 67 16.11 -10.35 -8.14
C SER A 67 16.85 -9.50 -7.09
N PRO A 68 17.82 -8.66 -7.50
CA PRO A 68 18.57 -7.85 -6.56
C PRO A 68 17.69 -6.76 -5.93
N GLU A 69 17.84 -6.55 -4.62
CA GLU A 69 17.30 -5.38 -3.94
C GLU A 69 18.18 -4.16 -4.20
N ALA A 70 17.56 -2.99 -4.38
CA ALA A 70 18.28 -1.75 -4.67
C ALA A 70 18.28 -0.77 -3.48
N PHE A 71 17.18 -0.74 -2.70
CA PHE A 71 16.95 0.30 -1.69
C PHE A 71 16.34 -0.24 -0.39
N GLY A 72 16.60 -1.50 -0.02
CA GLY A 72 15.92 -2.14 1.12
C GLY A 72 14.44 -2.40 0.82
N ASN A 73 14.16 -2.85 -0.40
CA ASN A 73 12.81 -3.11 -0.89
C ASN A 73 12.14 -4.25 -0.13
N LEU A 74 10.81 -4.25 -0.09
CA LEU A 74 10.05 -5.38 0.46
C LEU A 74 10.22 -6.65 -0.38
N HIS A 75 10.39 -7.80 0.28
CA HIS A 75 10.54 -9.12 -0.33
C HIS A 75 9.16 -9.78 -0.50
N ALA A 76 8.43 -9.37 -1.53
CA ALA A 76 7.10 -9.90 -1.85
C ALA A 76 7.11 -11.41 -2.20
N PHE A 77 8.28 -11.98 -2.53
CA PHE A 77 8.42 -13.41 -2.82
C PHE A 77 8.33 -14.32 -1.58
N ARG A 78 8.40 -13.78 -0.36
CA ARG A 78 8.37 -14.56 0.89
C ARG A 78 6.94 -14.62 1.43
N ASP A 79 6.44 -15.82 1.73
CA ASP A 79 5.10 -15.99 2.29
C ASP A 79 4.93 -15.27 3.66
N GLU A 80 6.03 -15.14 4.40
CA GLU A 80 6.08 -14.43 5.69
C GLU A 80 5.65 -12.96 5.61
N ILE A 81 5.68 -12.34 4.43
CA ILE A 81 5.27 -10.94 4.25
C ILE A 81 3.75 -10.73 4.35
N VAL A 82 2.96 -11.78 4.08
CA VAL A 82 1.49 -11.73 4.06
C VAL A 82 0.92 -11.18 5.37
N PRO A 83 1.20 -11.74 6.56
CA PRO A 83 0.65 -11.22 7.81
C PRO A 83 1.08 -9.77 8.08
N TRP A 84 2.29 -9.36 7.71
CA TRP A 84 2.74 -7.99 7.89
C TRP A 84 1.99 -6.99 7.00
N LEU A 85 1.67 -7.38 5.76
CA LEU A 85 0.86 -6.55 4.87
C LEU A 85 -0.60 -6.50 5.29
N GLN A 86 -1.11 -7.55 5.95
CA GLN A 86 -2.43 -7.53 6.60
C GLN A 86 -2.47 -6.51 7.74
N GLU A 87 -1.48 -6.56 8.65
CA GLU A 87 -1.37 -5.58 9.75
C GLU A 87 -1.20 -4.14 9.25
N LEU A 88 -0.47 -3.95 8.14
CA LEU A 88 -0.31 -2.67 7.47
C LEU A 88 -1.65 -2.12 6.98
N SER A 89 -2.40 -2.93 6.22
CA SER A 89 -3.70 -2.56 5.67
C SER A 89 -4.70 -2.24 6.78
N ASP A 90 -4.78 -3.10 7.81
CA ASP A 90 -5.64 -2.89 8.97
C ASP A 90 -5.33 -1.58 9.69
N ALA A 91 -4.05 -1.24 9.89
CA ALA A 91 -3.64 0.00 10.53
C ALA A 91 -4.01 1.24 9.70
N VAL A 92 -3.93 1.18 8.37
CA VAL A 92 -4.34 2.28 7.47
C VAL A 92 -5.86 2.46 7.49
N HIS A 93 -6.60 1.35 7.41
CA HIS A 93 -8.06 1.35 7.40
C HIS A 93 -8.65 1.84 8.73
N GLN A 94 -8.02 1.53 9.88
CA GLN A 94 -8.43 2.05 11.18
C GLN A 94 -8.40 3.58 11.26
N GLU A 95 -7.50 4.22 10.51
CA GLU A 95 -7.35 5.68 10.43
C GLU A 95 -8.21 6.32 9.31
N GLY A 96 -9.05 5.51 8.65
CA GLY A 96 -9.97 5.94 7.59
C GLY A 96 -9.29 6.32 6.27
N GLY A 97 -8.05 5.87 6.04
CA GLY A 97 -7.44 5.83 4.73
C GLY A 97 -7.68 4.49 4.05
N SER A 98 -7.34 4.39 2.76
CA SER A 98 -7.31 3.14 1.97
C SER A 98 -5.87 2.87 1.52
N ASP A 99 -5.56 1.62 1.17
CA ASP A 99 -4.29 1.25 0.55
C ASP A 99 -4.46 0.58 -0.82
N ASP A 100 -3.35 0.35 -1.54
CA ASP A 100 -3.37 -0.19 -2.91
C ASP A 100 -3.80 -1.65 -3.01
N ALA A 101 -3.78 -2.39 -1.91
CA ALA A 101 -4.36 -3.71 -1.87
C ALA A 101 -5.90 -3.62 -1.77
N ASP A 102 -6.46 -2.63 -1.05
CA ASP A 102 -7.87 -2.40 -0.62
C ASP A 102 -8.57 -3.61 0.05
N HIS A 103 -8.11 -4.81 -0.32
CA HIS A 103 -8.29 -6.09 0.31
C HIS A 103 -6.90 -6.62 0.70
N PRO A 104 -6.68 -6.96 1.98
CA PRO A 104 -5.42 -7.52 2.39
C PRO A 104 -5.08 -8.75 1.54
N PRO A 105 -3.85 -8.84 1.01
CA PRO A 105 -3.43 -10.02 0.28
C PRO A 105 -3.55 -11.23 1.21
N ARG A 106 -4.26 -12.27 0.77
CA ARG A 106 -4.43 -13.53 1.51
C ARG A 106 -3.45 -14.60 1.05
N THR A 107 -2.84 -14.40 -0.12
CA THR A 107 -1.89 -15.34 -0.72
C THR A 107 -0.73 -14.62 -1.40
N LYS A 108 0.40 -15.31 -1.55
CA LYS A 108 1.56 -14.83 -2.32
C LYS A 108 1.24 -14.51 -3.78
N ASN A 109 0.34 -15.25 -4.43
CA ASN A 109 -0.06 -14.95 -5.80
C ASN A 109 -0.79 -13.60 -5.92
N GLU A 110 -1.57 -13.22 -4.90
CA GLU A 110 -2.19 -11.90 -4.84
C GLU A 110 -1.15 -10.81 -4.58
N LEU A 111 -0.10 -11.10 -3.82
CA LEU A 111 1.04 -10.20 -3.60
C LEU A 111 1.87 -9.97 -4.86
N GLU A 112 2.20 -11.00 -5.61
CA GLU A 112 2.94 -10.84 -6.87
C GLU A 112 2.13 -10.01 -7.87
N GLN A 113 0.80 -10.23 -7.93
CA GLN A 113 -0.10 -9.41 -8.75
C GLN A 113 -0.26 -7.98 -8.22
N GLY A 114 -0.25 -7.78 -6.88
CA GLY A 114 -0.37 -6.49 -6.20
C GLY A 114 0.92 -5.66 -6.26
N ALA A 115 2.10 -6.26 -6.11
CA ALA A 115 3.40 -5.63 -6.29
C ALA A 115 3.60 -5.20 -7.74
N LEU A 116 3.19 -6.04 -8.69
CA LEU A 116 3.07 -5.64 -10.10
C LEU A 116 2.03 -4.53 -10.29
N ALA A 117 0.96 -4.48 -9.49
CA ALA A 117 -0.06 -3.43 -9.53
C ALA A 117 0.36 -2.11 -8.85
N SER A 118 1.27 -2.13 -7.88
CA SER A 118 1.96 -0.93 -7.37
C SER A 118 2.81 -0.29 -8.48
N CYS A 119 3.42 -1.11 -9.34
CA CYS A 119 4.05 -0.67 -10.59
C CYS A 119 3.04 -0.36 -11.72
N ALA A 120 1.86 -0.97 -11.72
CA ALA A 120 0.86 -0.86 -12.77
C ALA A 120 -0.54 -0.81 -12.15
N PHE A 121 -0.94 0.36 -11.65
CA PHE A 121 -2.27 0.68 -11.14
C PHE A 121 -3.32 -0.12 -11.93
N ARG A 122 -3.83 -1.23 -11.37
CA ARG A 122 -4.64 -2.20 -12.14
C ARG A 122 -6.04 -1.62 -12.32
N LEU A 123 -6.13 -0.70 -13.29
CA LEU A 123 -7.35 -0.23 -13.91
C LEU A 123 -7.95 -1.31 -14.81
N SER A 124 -8.13 -2.53 -14.31
CA SER A 124 -9.02 -3.51 -14.94
C SER A 124 -10.45 -3.14 -14.56
N GLY A 125 -11.06 -2.23 -15.31
CA GLY A 125 -12.52 -2.15 -15.38
C GLY A 125 -13.01 -2.97 -16.57
N PRO A 126 -14.33 -2.98 -16.76
CA PRO A 126 -15.33 -3.56 -15.87
C PRO A 126 -15.15 -5.06 -15.63
#